data_AF-A0A2S4YIG0-F1
#
_entry.id   AF-A0A2S4YIG0-F1
#
_cell.length_a   1.000
_cell.length_b   1.000
_cell.length_c   1.000
_cell.angle_alpha   90.00
_cell.angle_beta   90.00
_cell.angle_gamma   90.00
#
_symmetry.space_group_name_H-M   'P 1'
#
loop_
_entity.id
_entity.type
_entity.pdbx_description
1 polymer ?
#
loop_
_entity_poly.entity_id
_entity_poly.type
_entity_poly.pdbx_seq_one_letter_code
_entity_poly.pdbx_strand_id
1 'polypeptide(L)'
;MGEISLGTRGEWERALEGVLCEDEDEYYLELSAVTFVDVAGVGALAAAAQRLPDGRRIVLHRPPAVVRRVLDMLWPGIAAIEVSMS
;
A
#
# COMPACT_ATOMS: atom_id res chain seq x y z
N MET A 1 14.53 6.48 8.53
CA MET A 1 13.17 7.04 8.39
C MET A 1 12.88 7.09 6.90
N GLY A 2 11.72 6.57 6.48
CA GLY A 2 11.33 6.47 5.07
C GLY A 2 10.20 7.42 4.73
N GLU A 3 10.16 7.88 3.48
CA GLU A 3 9.12 8.79 2.99
C GLU A 3 8.56 8.27 1.66
N ILE A 4 7.24 8.36 1.49
CA ILE A 4 6.55 8.09 0.23
C ILE A 4 6.02 9.43 -0.27
N SER A 5 6.85 10.09 -1.08
CA SER A 5 6.58 11.42 -1.63
C SER A 5 6.72 11.40 -3.15
N LEU A 6 6.60 12.56 -3.80
CA LEU A 6 6.92 12.69 -5.22
C LEU A 6 8.37 12.26 -5.53
N GLY A 7 9.32 12.53 -4.64
CA GLY A 7 10.74 12.22 -4.85
C GLY A 7 11.06 10.72 -4.82
N THR A 8 10.30 9.95 -4.04
CA THR A 8 10.46 8.48 -3.89
C THR A 8 9.40 7.69 -4.66
N ARG A 9 8.56 8.38 -5.44
CA ARG A 9 7.42 7.81 -6.14
C ARG A 9 7.77 6.64 -7.04
N GLY A 10 8.79 6.81 -7.88
CA GLY A 10 9.16 5.78 -8.85
C GLY A 10 9.64 4.49 -8.19
N GLU A 11 10.40 4.60 -7.09
CA GLU A 11 10.84 3.43 -6.31
C GLU A 11 9.66 2.73 -5.64
N TRP A 12 8.72 3.51 -5.10
CA TRP A 12 7.49 3.01 -4.50
C TRP A 12 6.60 2.27 -5.51
N GLU A 13 6.33 2.86 -6.67
CA GLU A 13 5.54 2.23 -7.73
C GLU A 13 6.20 0.97 -8.26
N ARG A 14 7.53 0.98 -8.45
CA ARG A 14 8.28 -0.20 -8.89
C ARG A 14 8.22 -1.34 -7.87
N ALA A 15 8.24 -1.03 -6.57
CA ALA A 15 8.06 -2.03 -5.52
C ALA A 15 6.64 -2.64 -5.56
N LEU A 16 5.61 -1.81 -5.76
CA LEU A 16 4.22 -2.26 -5.91
C LEU A 16 3.99 -3.06 -7.21
N GLU A 17 4.70 -2.76 -8.29
CA GLU A 17 4.66 -3.55 -9.52
C GLU A 17 5.25 -4.94 -9.32
N GLY A 18 6.30 -5.08 -8.49
CA GLY A 18 6.87 -6.38 -8.14
C GLY A 18 5.83 -7.33 -7.54
N VAL A 19 4.98 -6.81 -6.65
CA VAL A 19 3.84 -7.53 -6.04
C VAL A 19 2.87 -8.08 -7.11
N LEU A 20 2.68 -7.38 -8.23
CA LEU A 20 1.78 -7.85 -9.29
C LEU A 20 2.38 -9.00 -10.12
N CYS A 21 3.70 -9.18 -10.08
CA CYS A 21 4.41 -10.20 -10.86
C CYS A 21 4.63 -11.51 -10.09
N GLU A 22 4.43 -11.50 -8.78
CA GLU A 22 4.62 -12.66 -7.92
C GLU A 22 3.38 -13.57 -7.90
N ASP A 23 3.56 -14.83 -7.52
CA ASP A 23 2.49 -15.85 -7.50
C ASP A 23 2.06 -16.17 -6.05
N GLU A 24 2.05 -15.15 -5.21
CA GLU A 24 1.57 -15.24 -3.82
C GLU A 24 0.16 -14.67 -3.68
N ASP A 25 -0.62 -15.24 -2.76
CA ASP A 25 -1.98 -14.77 -2.47
C ASP A 25 -1.99 -13.55 -1.54
N GLU A 26 -0.95 -13.36 -0.73
CA GLU A 26 -0.86 -12.29 0.28
C GLU A 26 0.49 -11.59 0.23
N TYR A 27 0.46 -10.27 0.08
CA TYR A 27 1.66 -9.45 0.00
C TYR A 27 1.79 -8.57 1.22
N TYR A 28 2.81 -8.87 2.03
CA TYR A 28 3.04 -8.20 3.30
C TYR A 28 3.91 -6.96 3.11
N LEU A 29 3.36 -5.79 3.41
CA LEU A 29 4.07 -4.52 3.33
C LEU A 29 4.29 -3.92 4.71
N GLU A 30 5.54 -3.95 5.17
CA GLU A 30 5.97 -3.37 6.45
C GLU A 30 6.21 -1.86 6.33
N LEU A 31 5.45 -1.07 7.10
CA LEU A 31 5.42 0.39 7.01
C LEU A 31 5.86 1.12 8.28
N SER A 32 6.34 0.41 9.30
CA SER A 32 6.77 1.01 10.59
C SER A 32 7.92 2.01 10.46
N ALA A 33 8.76 1.91 9.42
CA ALA A 33 9.83 2.86 9.16
C ALA A 33 9.39 4.10 8.37
N VAL A 34 8.16 4.10 7.81
CA VAL A 34 7.61 5.21 7.02
C VAL A 34 7.11 6.29 7.96
N THR A 35 7.71 7.48 7.85
CA THR A 35 7.38 8.64 8.68
C THR A 35 6.52 9.66 7.95
N PHE A 36 6.52 9.63 6.62
CA PHE A 36 5.72 10.51 5.78
C PHE A 36 5.18 9.78 4.56
N VAL A 37 3.95 10.12 4.18
CA VAL A 37 3.33 9.66 2.93
C VAL A 37 2.33 10.71 2.45
N ASP A 38 2.41 11.06 1.17
CA ASP A 38 1.43 11.92 0.52
C ASP A 38 0.20 11.14 0.02
N VAL A 39 -0.87 11.86 -0.32
CA VAL A 39 -2.12 11.25 -0.80
C VAL A 39 -1.91 10.46 -2.09
N ALA A 40 -1.06 10.96 -2.99
CA ALA A 40 -0.78 10.22 -4.21
C ALA A 40 -0.14 8.87 -3.87
N GLY A 41 0.70 8.77 -2.84
CA GLY A 41 1.44 7.57 -2.44
C GLY A 41 0.50 6.46 -2.02
N VAL A 42 -0.50 6.86 -1.22
CA VAL A 42 -1.64 6.01 -0.87
C VAL A 42 -2.48 5.65 -2.09
N GLY A 43 -2.66 6.59 -3.03
CA GLY A 43 -3.37 6.33 -4.28
C GLY A 43 -2.67 5.28 -5.18
N ALA A 44 -1.34 5.30 -5.25
CA ALA A 44 -0.58 4.29 -5.98
C ALA A 44 -0.74 2.90 -5.35
N LEU A 45 -0.76 2.81 -4.02
CA LEU A 45 -1.07 1.56 -3.29
C LEU A 45 -2.48 1.05 -3.61
N ALA A 46 -3.48 1.94 -3.55
CA ALA A 46 -4.86 1.60 -3.87
C ALA A 46 -4.99 1.10 -5.32
N ALA A 47 -4.33 1.77 -6.26
CA ALA A 47 -4.31 1.37 -7.66
C ALA A 47 -3.64 0.00 -7.87
N ALA A 48 -2.53 -0.27 -7.17
CA ALA A 48 -1.87 -1.57 -7.21
C ALA A 48 -2.78 -2.68 -6.66
N ALA A 49 -3.39 -2.47 -5.51
CA ALA A 49 -4.30 -3.44 -4.90
C ALA A 49 -5.52 -3.75 -5.80
N GLN A 50 -6.07 -2.76 -6.49
CA GLN A 50 -7.19 -2.95 -7.43
C GLN A 50 -6.81 -3.73 -8.69
N ARG A 51 -5.51 -3.83 -9.01
CA ARG A 51 -5.00 -4.58 -10.15
C ARG A 51 -4.63 -6.02 -9.79
N LEU A 52 -4.71 -6.39 -8.51
CA LEU A 52 -4.46 -7.75 -8.09
C LEU A 52 -5.54 -8.70 -8.64
N PRO A 53 -5.17 -9.92 -9.04
CA PRO A 53 -6.13 -10.99 -9.29
C PRO A 53 -7.06 -11.24 -8.10
N ASP A 54 -8.27 -11.73 -8.39
CA ASP A 54 -9.25 -12.11 -7.36
C ASP A 54 -8.65 -13.08 -6.34
N GLY A 55 -8.99 -12.88 -5.07
CA GLY A 55 -8.49 -13.68 -3.96
C GLY A 55 -7.13 -13.23 -3.42
N ARG A 56 -6.43 -12.32 -4.11
CA ARG A 56 -5.16 -11.77 -3.64
C ARG A 56 -5.32 -10.44 -2.90
N ARG A 57 -4.40 -10.16 -1.99
CA ARG A 57 -4.44 -8.95 -1.16
C ARG A 57 -3.07 -8.44 -0.72
N ILE A 58 -2.99 -7.14 -0.49
CA ILE A 58 -1.88 -6.48 0.18
C ILE A 58 -2.22 -6.31 1.66
N VAL A 59 -1.38 -6.85 2.54
CA VAL A 59 -1.50 -6.72 3.99
C VAL A 59 -0.51 -5.65 4.48
N LEU A 60 -1.04 -4.52 4.95
CA LEU A 60 -0.25 -3.43 5.51
C LEU A 60 0.10 -3.71 6.96
N HIS A 61 1.38 -3.94 7.25
CA HIS A 61 1.90 -4.08 8.61
C HIS A 61 2.31 -2.75 9.19
N ARG A 62 1.74 -2.43 10.35
CA ARG A 62 2.04 -1.21 11.14
C ARG A 62 2.03 0.07 10.29
N PRO A 63 0.98 0.31 9.47
CA PRO A 63 0.92 1.53 8.66
C PRO A 63 0.81 2.78 9.55
N PRO A 64 1.46 3.88 9.16
CA PRO A 64 1.20 5.18 9.76
C PRO A 64 -0.30 5.51 9.73
N ALA A 65 -0.81 6.14 10.79
CA ALA A 65 -2.24 6.46 10.91
C ALA A 65 -2.79 7.28 9.72
N VAL A 66 -1.94 8.07 9.07
CA VAL A 66 -2.29 8.85 7.87
C VAL A 66 -2.63 7.94 6.67
N VAL A 67 -1.94 6.81 6.48
CA VAL A 67 -2.26 5.86 5.39
C VAL A 67 -3.69 5.36 5.54
N ARG A 68 -4.04 4.91 6.75
CA ARG A 68 -5.37 4.41 7.07
C ARG A 68 -6.45 5.46 6.84
N ARG A 69 -6.26 6.66 7.39
CA ARG A 69 -7.21 7.77 7.24
C ARG A 69 -7.45 8.13 5.78
N VAL A 70 -6.39 8.16 4.97
CA VAL A 70 -6.49 8.51 3.55
C VAL A 70 -7.17 7.39 2.76
N LEU A 71 -6.85 6.12 3.02
CA LEU A 71 -7.56 4.97 2.43
C LEU A 71 -9.05 5.00 2.78
N ASP A 72 -9.38 5.14 4.05
CA ASP A 72 -10.78 5.18 4.52
C ASP A 72 -11.56 6.35 3.90
N MET A 73 -10.91 7.49 3.66
CA MET A 73 -11.54 8.70 3.13
C MET A 73 -11.72 8.67 1.61
N LEU A 74 -10.73 8.19 0.86
CA LEU A 74 -10.67 8.34 -0.61
C LEU A 74 -10.89 7.01 -1.35
N TRP A 75 -10.62 5.88 -0.71
CA TRP A 75 -10.73 4.55 -1.27
C TRP A 75 -11.40 3.56 -0.28
N PRO A 76 -12.61 3.87 0.21
CA PRO A 76 -13.26 3.04 1.20
C PRO A 76 -13.56 1.64 0.63
N GLY A 77 -13.27 0.60 1.41
CA GLY A 77 -13.73 -0.76 1.14
C GLY A 77 -12.97 -1.53 0.05
N ILE A 78 -11.71 -1.20 -0.24
CA ILE A 78 -10.87 -2.05 -1.10
C ILE A 78 -10.60 -3.38 -0.40
N ALA A 79 -11.27 -4.45 -0.84
CA ALA A 79 -11.11 -5.79 -0.27
C ALA A 79 -9.68 -6.36 -0.43
N ALA A 80 -8.97 -5.91 -1.47
CA ALA A 80 -7.59 -6.29 -1.74
C ALA A 80 -6.56 -5.58 -0.83
N ILE A 81 -7.00 -4.76 0.14
CA ILE A 81 -6.12 -4.18 1.16
C ILE A 81 -6.61 -4.61 2.55
N GLU A 82 -5.72 -5.27 3.29
CA GLU A 82 -5.89 -5.56 4.71
C GLU A 82 -4.95 -4.68 5.54
N VAL A 83 -5.38 -4.26 6.73
CA VAL A 83 -4.55 -3.54 7.69
C VAL A 83 -4.31 -4.42 8.91
N SER A 84 -3.07 -4.85 9.13
CA SER A 84 -2.66 -5.65 10.29
C SER A 84 -1.94 -4.79 11.34
N MET A 85 -2.33 -4.96 12.60
CA MET A 85 -1.85 -4.19 13.77
C MET A 85 -0.89 -4.98 14.67
N SER A 86 -0.47 -6.17 14.22
CA SER A 86 0.37 -7.11 14.98
C SER A 86 1.83 -6.69 15.02
#